data_AF-A0A1V5IHJ4-F1
#
_entry.id   AF-A0A1V5IHJ4-F1
#
_cell.length_a   1.000
_cell.length_b   1.000
_cell.length_c   1.000
_cell.angle_alpha   90.00
_cell.angle_beta   90.00
_cell.angle_gamma   90.00
#
_symmetry.space_group_name_H-M   'P 1'
#
loop_
_entity.id
_entity.type
_entity.pdbx_description
1 polymer ?
#
loop_
_entity_poly.entity_id
_entity_poly.type
_entity_poly.pdbx_seq_one_letter_code
_entity_poly.pdbx_strand_id
1 'polypeptide(L)'
;MSQDVFEEYAEDYDRWFDEHRNEYLQELSRIREVLLAPDSRSIEVGVGSGRFAAPLGIRLGIEPSRALGRMARQRGIEVIRGRVEALPLMDGSCSSVLLVTVICFLEDPIPAFRELHRILVPGGPLTLAFIERMGPIHQRYLQEGGKGRFLSLANFYLQEEVCALLEETGFIVTKGDARAGFCVIMAQRDY
;
A
#
# COMPACT_ATOMS: atom_id res chain seq x y z
N MET A 1 -14.18 18.61 -9.35
CA MET A 1 -13.05 18.32 -8.44
C MET A 1 -13.61 17.39 -7.39
N SER A 2 -13.40 16.08 -7.48
CA SER A 2 -13.74 15.22 -6.35
C SER A 2 -12.84 15.62 -5.19
N GLN A 3 -13.45 15.89 -4.05
CA GLN A 3 -12.73 16.23 -2.83
C GLN A 3 -12.00 14.95 -2.39
N ASP A 4 -10.67 15.00 -2.35
CA ASP A 4 -9.87 13.85 -1.93
C ASP A 4 -10.12 13.60 -0.44
N VAL A 5 -10.86 12.53 -0.13
CA VAL A 5 -11.25 12.16 1.23
C VAL A 5 -10.03 12.02 2.16
N PHE A 6 -8.87 11.64 1.62
CA PHE A 6 -7.63 11.48 2.37
C PHE A 6 -6.91 12.81 2.61
N GLU A 7 -7.18 13.86 1.83
CA GLU A 7 -6.70 15.20 2.14
C GLU A 7 -7.56 15.85 3.23
N GLU A 8 -8.88 15.74 3.10
CA GLU A 8 -9.83 16.39 4.02
C GLU A 8 -9.86 15.74 5.41
N TYR A 9 -9.80 14.41 5.46
CA TYR A 9 -9.97 13.64 6.70
C TYR A 9 -8.69 12.92 7.12
N ALA A 10 -7.52 13.49 6.82
CA ALA A 10 -6.21 12.90 7.13
C ALA A 10 -6.04 12.56 8.62
N GLU A 11 -6.52 13.43 9.53
CA GLU A 11 -6.44 13.19 10.98
C GLU A 11 -7.32 12.02 11.42
N ASP A 12 -8.54 11.91 10.87
CA ASP A 12 -9.45 10.81 11.18
C ASP A 12 -8.89 9.48 10.65
N TYR A 13 -8.32 9.49 9.44
CA TYR A 13 -7.60 8.35 8.88
C TYR A 13 -6.45 7.91 9.79
N ASP A 14 -5.61 8.84 10.25
CA ASP A 14 -4.45 8.52 11.06
C ASP A 14 -4.83 8.06 12.47
N ARG A 15 -5.86 8.67 13.06
CA ARG A 15 -6.38 8.33 14.39
C ARG A 15 -6.94 6.91 14.45
N TRP A 16 -7.51 6.41 13.35
CA TRP A 16 -8.00 5.03 13.28
C TRP A 16 -6.95 4.01 13.71
N PHE A 17 -5.67 4.21 13.34
CA PHE A 17 -4.58 3.30 13.71
C PHE A 17 -4.25 3.29 15.21
N ASP A 18 -4.55 4.39 15.92
CA ASP A 18 -4.38 4.46 17.38
C ASP A 18 -5.58 3.81 18.10
N GLU A 19 -6.80 4.06 17.61
CA GLU A 19 -8.03 3.47 18.15
C GLU A 19 -8.08 1.94 17.92
N HIS A 20 -7.55 1.47 16.79
CA HIS A 20 -7.54 0.06 16.38
C HIS A 20 -6.13 -0.54 16.44
N ARG A 21 -5.36 -0.16 17.47
CA ARG A 21 -3.94 -0.50 17.60
C ARG A 21 -3.62 -1.98 17.43
N ASN A 22 -4.45 -2.86 18.00
CA ASN A 22 -4.20 -4.31 17.92
C ASN A 22 -4.35 -4.84 16.48
N GLU A 23 -5.34 -4.34 15.74
CA GLU A 23 -5.57 -4.70 14.33
C GLU A 23 -4.41 -4.22 13.47
N TYR A 24 -4.05 -2.95 13.61
CA TYR A 24 -2.91 -2.35 12.94
C TYR A 24 -1.60 -3.11 13.22
N LEU A 25 -1.32 -3.48 14.47
CA LEU A 25 -0.11 -4.23 14.82
C LEU A 25 -0.08 -5.64 14.21
N GLN A 26 -1.25 -6.29 14.05
CA GLN A 26 -1.35 -7.57 13.37
C GLN A 26 -1.05 -7.43 11.86
N GLU A 27 -1.64 -6.43 11.20
CA GLU A 27 -1.36 -6.12 9.79
C GLU A 27 0.13 -5.80 9.57
N LEU A 28 0.69 -4.93 10.41
CA LEU A 28 2.11 -4.55 10.39
C LEU A 28 3.03 -5.76 10.59
N SER A 29 2.71 -6.65 11.53
CA SER A 29 3.48 -7.87 11.78
C SER A 29 3.53 -8.77 10.54
N ARG A 30 2.39 -8.90 9.84
CA ARG A 30 2.29 -9.76 8.66
C ARG A 30 3.04 -9.19 7.47
N ILE A 31 3.02 -7.87 7.28
CA ILE A 31 3.89 -7.22 6.30
C ILE A 31 5.35 -7.48 6.66
N ARG A 32 5.74 -7.31 7.94
CA ARG A 32 7.12 -7.53 8.40
C ARG A 32 7.63 -8.96 8.19
N GLU A 33 6.77 -9.98 8.28
CA GLU A 33 7.12 -11.38 8.00
C GLU A 33 7.50 -11.66 6.53
N VAL A 34 7.08 -10.78 5.62
CA VAL A 34 7.23 -10.97 4.17
C VAL A 34 8.20 -9.95 3.58
N LEU A 35 8.20 -8.72 4.10
CA LEU A 35 9.02 -7.62 3.65
C LEU A 35 10.51 -7.93 3.82
N LEU A 36 11.29 -7.78 2.75
CA LEU A 36 12.75 -7.83 2.84
C LEU A 36 13.29 -6.60 3.59
N ALA A 37 14.44 -6.75 4.24
CA ALA A 37 15.10 -5.66 4.95
C ALA A 37 15.26 -4.42 4.03
N PRO A 38 14.64 -3.28 4.36
CA PRO A 38 14.71 -2.09 3.51
C PRO A 38 16.12 -1.52 3.42
N ASP A 39 16.47 -0.99 2.25
CA ASP A 39 17.67 -0.21 2.01
C ASP A 39 17.31 1.26 1.66
N SER A 40 18.30 2.05 1.26
CA SER A 40 18.09 3.48 0.93
C SER A 40 17.24 3.72 -0.33
N ARG A 41 16.97 2.68 -1.13
CA ARG A 41 16.16 2.74 -2.36
C ARG A 41 14.84 1.98 -2.23
N SER A 42 14.52 1.49 -1.03
CA SER A 42 13.21 0.95 -0.70
C SER A 42 12.20 2.08 -0.52
N ILE A 43 11.00 1.92 -1.09
CA ILE A 43 9.97 2.95 -1.10
C ILE A 43 8.60 2.38 -0.73
N GLU A 44 7.79 3.15 0.00
CA GLU A 44 6.35 2.90 0.12
C GLU A 44 5.59 3.81 -0.84
N VAL A 45 4.82 3.23 -1.76
CA VAL A 45 3.96 3.99 -2.66
C VAL A 45 2.56 4.09 -2.04
N GLY A 46 1.99 5.29 -1.98
CA GLY A 46 0.83 5.60 -1.15
C GLY A 46 1.16 5.49 0.34
N VAL A 47 2.26 6.14 0.76
CA VAL A 47 2.79 6.06 2.14
C VAL A 47 1.82 6.60 3.20
N GLY A 48 0.82 7.37 2.78
CA GLY A 48 -0.19 7.95 3.67
C GLY A 48 0.49 8.79 4.75
N SER A 49 0.10 8.55 6.00
CA SER A 49 0.69 9.22 7.15
C SER A 49 2.01 8.58 7.62
N GLY A 50 2.53 7.56 6.94
CA GLY A 50 3.78 6.88 7.29
C GLY A 50 3.62 5.85 8.41
N ARG A 51 2.40 5.34 8.63
CA ARG A 51 2.09 4.33 9.66
C ARG A 51 2.84 3.01 9.39
N PHE A 52 3.01 2.61 8.13
CA PHE A 52 3.72 1.37 7.80
C PHE A 52 5.21 1.62 7.52
N ALA A 53 5.58 2.58 6.67
CA ALA A 53 6.99 2.85 6.35
C ALA A 53 7.88 3.04 7.59
N ALA A 54 7.48 3.89 8.53
CA ALA A 54 8.32 4.26 9.67
C ALA A 54 8.73 3.06 10.55
N PRO A 55 7.80 2.22 11.07
CA PRO A 55 8.17 1.05 11.87
C PRO A 55 8.75 -0.12 11.05
N LEU A 56 8.65 -0.08 9.71
CA LEU A 56 9.29 -1.05 8.82
C LEU A 56 10.72 -0.63 8.41
N GLY A 57 11.11 0.62 8.70
CA GLY A 57 12.44 1.15 8.37
C GLY A 57 12.57 1.71 6.95
N ILE A 58 11.46 1.82 6.22
CA ILE A 58 11.41 2.49 4.91
C ILE A 58 11.45 4.01 5.17
N ARG A 59 12.32 4.72 4.44
CA ARG A 59 12.53 6.16 4.64
C ARG A 59 12.02 7.03 3.52
N LEU A 60 11.65 6.45 2.38
CA LEU A 60 11.14 7.15 1.21
C LEU A 60 9.68 6.74 0.96
N GLY A 61 8.82 7.70 0.58
CA GLY A 61 7.46 7.40 0.19
C GLY A 61 6.86 8.34 -0.85
N ILE A 62 5.88 7.83 -1.59
CA ILE A 62 5.07 8.59 -2.55
C ILE A 62 3.69 8.82 -1.95
N GLU A 63 3.20 10.05 -1.91
CA GLU A 63 1.87 10.37 -1.38
C GLU A 63 1.23 11.56 -2.13
N PRO A 64 0.01 11.42 -2.69
CA PRO A 64 -0.70 12.54 -3.30
C PRO A 64 -1.23 13.58 -2.29
N SER A 65 -1.72 13.13 -1.12
CA SER A 65 -2.29 13.97 -0.05
C SER A 65 -1.19 14.76 0.65
N ARG A 66 -1.30 16.09 0.60
CA ARG A 66 -0.40 16.99 1.31
C ARG A 66 -0.56 16.83 2.82
N ALA A 67 -1.79 16.64 3.32
CA ALA A 67 -2.06 16.45 4.74
C ALA A 67 -1.40 15.18 5.28
N LEU A 68 -1.63 14.03 4.65
CA LEU A 68 -1.01 12.77 5.06
C LEU A 68 0.51 12.81 4.90
N GLY A 69 1.00 13.34 3.76
CA GLY A 69 2.43 13.49 3.53
C GLY A 69 3.14 14.41 4.54
N ARG A 70 2.44 15.37 5.17
CA ARG A 70 3.01 16.15 6.30
C ARG A 70 3.18 15.28 7.54
N MET A 71 2.20 14.43 7.86
CA MET A 71 2.27 13.51 8.99
C MET A 71 3.37 12.47 8.79
N ALA A 72 3.53 11.92 7.59
CA ALA A 72 4.61 11.00 7.25
C ALA A 72 6.00 11.65 7.46
N ARG A 73 6.18 12.92 7.06
CA ARG A 73 7.42 13.66 7.32
C ARG A 73 7.72 13.82 8.81
N GLN A 74 6.69 14.06 9.64
CA GLN A 74 6.84 14.10 11.10
C GLN A 74 7.30 12.75 11.69
N ARG A 75 7.05 11.64 10.99
CA ARG A 75 7.52 10.29 11.33
C ARG A 75 8.88 9.93 10.72
N GLY A 76 9.57 10.90 10.10
CA GLY A 76 10.90 10.70 9.54
C GLY A 76 10.92 10.14 8.12
N ILE A 77 9.79 10.19 7.40
CA ILE A 77 9.70 9.77 6.00
C ILE A 77 9.98 10.96 5.08
N GLU A 78 10.91 10.79 4.14
CA GLU A 78 11.02 11.67 2.99
C GLU A 78 9.87 11.38 2.02
N VAL A 79 9.04 12.39 1.76
CA VAL A 79 7.84 12.24 0.94
C VAL A 79 7.98 12.99 -0.37
N ILE A 80 7.87 12.26 -1.47
CA ILE A 80 7.72 12.79 -2.81
C ILE A 80 6.23 12.84 -3.13
N ARG A 81 5.74 13.99 -3.60
CA ARG A 81 4.33 14.11 -3.99
C ARG A 81 4.13 13.51 -5.38
N GLY A 82 3.24 12.53 -5.48
CA GLY A 82 2.98 11.83 -6.73
C GLY A 82 1.79 10.88 -6.59
N ARG A 83 1.38 10.31 -7.72
CA ARG A 83 0.34 9.28 -7.81
C ARG A 83 0.94 8.02 -8.41
N VAL A 84 0.43 6.84 -8.04
CA VAL A 84 1.01 5.57 -8.50
C VAL A 84 0.88 5.36 -10.00
N GLU A 85 -0.13 5.96 -10.63
CA GLU A 85 -0.37 5.87 -12.08
C GLU A 85 0.65 6.67 -12.92
N ALA A 86 1.45 7.54 -12.28
CA ALA A 86 2.52 8.30 -12.92
C ALA A 86 3.57 8.73 -11.87
N LEU A 87 4.51 7.82 -11.58
CA LEU A 87 5.52 8.00 -10.54
C LEU A 87 6.65 8.93 -11.02
N PRO A 88 6.99 10.00 -10.28
CA PRO A 88 8.09 10.91 -10.60
C PRO A 88 9.46 10.30 -10.23
N LEU A 89 9.71 9.08 -10.70
CA LEU A 89 10.91 8.28 -10.44
C LEU A 89 11.44 7.72 -11.75
N MET A 90 12.76 7.51 -11.83
CA MET A 90 13.41 6.92 -12.99
C MET A 90 13.18 5.41 -13.04
N ASP A 91 13.28 4.85 -14.24
CA ASP A 91 13.23 3.40 -14.45
C ASP A 91 14.35 2.71 -13.65
N GLY A 92 14.03 1.58 -13.01
CA GLY A 92 15.00 0.80 -12.25
C GLY A 92 15.69 1.55 -11.09
N SER A 93 15.06 2.59 -10.56
CA SER A 93 15.64 3.41 -9.48
C SER A 93 15.37 2.87 -8.07
N CYS A 94 14.38 2.01 -7.90
CA CYS A 94 13.98 1.44 -6.61
C CYS A 94 14.46 -0.01 -6.46
N SER A 95 15.01 -0.34 -5.28
CA SER A 95 15.45 -1.69 -4.94
C SER A 95 14.27 -2.58 -4.53
N SER A 96 13.27 -2.01 -3.83
CA SER A 96 12.04 -2.68 -3.43
C SER A 96 10.89 -1.68 -3.26
N VAL A 97 9.66 -2.17 -3.41
CA VAL A 97 8.43 -1.38 -3.24
C VAL A 97 7.53 -2.05 -2.20
N LEU A 98 6.96 -1.23 -1.32
CA LEU A 98 5.83 -1.58 -0.47
C LEU A 98 4.57 -0.84 -0.96
N LEU A 99 3.44 -1.56 -1.05
CA LEU A 99 2.13 -1.02 -1.41
C LEU A 99 1.07 -1.53 -0.41
N VAL A 100 0.61 -0.69 0.52
CA VAL A 100 -0.36 -1.11 1.56
C VAL A 100 -1.72 -0.47 1.34
N THR A 101 -2.74 -1.29 1.05
CA THR A 101 -4.15 -0.93 0.83
C THR A 101 -4.43 0.07 -0.29
N VAL A 102 -3.40 0.53 -1.02
CA VAL A 102 -3.53 1.50 -2.12
C VAL A 102 -4.36 0.94 -3.27
N ILE A 103 -4.19 -0.35 -3.60
CA ILE A 103 -4.93 -1.01 -4.69
C ILE A 103 -6.45 -0.85 -4.53
N CYS A 104 -6.94 -0.78 -3.30
CA CYS A 104 -8.35 -0.60 -3.00
C CYS A 104 -8.89 0.77 -3.44
N PHE A 105 -8.04 1.75 -3.68
CA PHE A 105 -8.45 3.12 -4.03
C PHE A 105 -8.09 3.51 -5.47
N LEU A 106 -7.64 2.54 -6.27
CA LEU A 106 -7.36 2.72 -7.68
C LEU A 106 -8.61 2.50 -8.52
N GLU A 107 -8.79 3.34 -9.53
CA GLU A 107 -9.81 3.13 -10.56
C GLU A 107 -9.44 1.94 -11.46
N ASP A 108 -8.17 1.86 -11.84
CA ASP A 108 -7.58 0.75 -12.59
C ASP A 108 -6.20 0.37 -11.99
N PRO A 109 -6.02 -0.86 -11.47
CA PRO A 109 -4.73 -1.31 -10.96
C PRO A 109 -3.64 -1.50 -12.03
N ILE A 110 -3.99 -1.73 -13.29
CA ILE A 110 -3.02 -2.10 -14.32
C ILE A 110 -1.98 -1.00 -14.60
N PRO A 111 -2.36 0.28 -14.83
CA PRO A 111 -1.40 1.37 -14.98
C PRO A 111 -0.50 1.53 -13.76
N ALA A 112 -1.06 1.38 -12.57
CA ALA A 112 -0.31 1.48 -11.31
C ALA A 112 0.76 0.39 -11.23
N PHE A 113 0.40 -0.87 -11.50
CA PHE A 113 1.37 -1.97 -11.49
C PHE A 113 2.44 -1.83 -12.56
N ARG A 114 2.11 -1.33 -13.76
CA ARG A 114 3.12 -1.02 -14.79
C ARG A 114 4.12 0.04 -14.32
N GLU A 115 3.66 1.07 -13.61
CA GLU A 115 4.56 2.07 -13.02
C GLU A 115 5.43 1.48 -11.89
N LEU A 116 4.86 0.63 -11.03
CA LEU A 116 5.63 -0.07 -10.00
C LEU A 116 6.70 -0.98 -10.62
N HIS A 117 6.36 -1.69 -11.70
CA HIS A 117 7.29 -2.52 -12.47
C HIS A 117 8.42 -1.67 -13.04
N ARG A 118 8.07 -0.56 -13.71
CA ARG A 118 9.03 0.36 -14.34
C ARG A 118 10.08 0.86 -13.34
N ILE A 119 9.68 1.31 -12.15
CA ILE A 119 10.58 1.90 -11.16
C ILE A 119 11.47 0.87 -10.44
N LEU A 120 11.03 -0.39 -10.35
CA LEU A 120 11.79 -1.46 -9.70
C LEU A 120 12.99 -1.87 -10.56
N VAL A 121 14.13 -2.17 -9.95
CA VAL A 121 15.22 -2.89 -10.65
C VAL A 121 14.74 -4.26 -11.15
N PRO A 122 15.32 -4.84 -12.23
CA PRO A 122 15.05 -6.22 -12.62
C PRO A 122 15.22 -7.20 -11.45
N GLY A 123 14.25 -8.08 -11.24
CA GLY A 123 14.21 -8.98 -10.08
C GLY A 123 13.86 -8.31 -8.73
N GLY A 124 13.61 -7.00 -8.72
CA GLY A 124 13.27 -6.22 -7.53
C GLY A 124 11.91 -6.65 -6.94
N PRO A 125 11.79 -6.80 -5.62
CA PRO A 125 10.55 -7.24 -4.98
C PRO A 125 9.52 -6.11 -4.81
N LEU A 126 8.27 -6.48 -5.03
CA LEU A 126 7.07 -5.77 -4.60
C LEU A 126 6.42 -6.54 -3.44
N THR A 127 6.27 -5.90 -2.29
CA THR A 127 5.39 -6.36 -1.22
C THR A 127 4.08 -5.59 -1.30
N LEU A 128 2.98 -6.29 -1.56
CA LEU A 128 1.65 -5.72 -1.70
C LEU A 128 0.77 -6.28 -0.59
N ALA A 129 0.08 -5.42 0.14
CA ALA A 129 -0.87 -5.81 1.17
C ALA A 129 -2.23 -5.12 0.98
N PHE A 130 -3.33 -5.83 1.22
CA PHE A 130 -4.68 -5.31 1.00
C PHE A 130 -5.74 -6.05 1.81
N ILE A 131 -6.91 -5.45 1.91
CA ILE A 131 -8.07 -6.06 2.58
C ILE A 131 -8.77 -6.99 1.60
N GLU A 132 -8.93 -8.25 1.99
CA GLU A 132 -9.53 -9.27 1.15
C GLU A 132 -11.06 -9.09 1.07
N ARG A 133 -11.60 -9.21 -0.15
CA ARG A 133 -13.04 -9.15 -0.39
C ARG A 133 -13.76 -10.26 0.38
N MET A 134 -14.79 -9.87 1.11
CA MET A 134 -15.59 -10.74 1.99
C MET A 134 -14.82 -11.37 3.16
N GLY A 135 -13.56 -10.99 3.41
CA GLY A 135 -12.81 -11.42 4.58
C GLY A 135 -13.39 -10.84 5.89
N PRO A 136 -13.01 -11.38 7.07
CA PRO A 136 -13.50 -10.88 8.37
C PRO A 136 -13.31 -9.39 8.59
N ILE A 137 -12.21 -8.81 8.08
CA ILE A 137 -11.94 -7.37 8.16
C ILE A 137 -12.93 -6.58 7.31
N HIS A 138 -13.16 -6.97 6.05
CA HIS A 138 -14.17 -6.35 5.19
C HIS A 138 -15.58 -6.45 5.82
N GLN A 139 -15.94 -7.62 6.38
CA GLN A 139 -17.25 -7.82 7.01
C GLN A 139 -17.46 -6.95 8.25
N ARG A 140 -16.47 -6.83 9.14
CA ARG A 140 -16.56 -5.92 10.29
C ARG A 140 -16.72 -4.48 9.85
N TYR A 141 -15.96 -4.07 8.83
CA TYR A 141 -16.09 -2.71 8.32
C TYR A 141 -17.45 -2.41 7.68
N LEU A 142 -18.09 -3.38 7.04
CA LEU A 142 -19.47 -3.24 6.54
C LEU A 142 -20.49 -3.06 7.68
N GLN A 143 -20.21 -3.59 8.87
CA GLN A 143 -21.13 -3.57 10.02
C GLN A 143 -20.90 -2.36 10.95
N GLU A 144 -19.67 -1.89 11.11
CA GLU A 144 -19.30 -0.94 12.19
C GLU A 144 -19.16 0.52 11.74
N GLY A 145 -19.36 0.87 10.47
CA GLY A 145 -19.36 2.27 10.02
C GLY A 145 -18.03 3.04 10.19
N GLY A 146 -16.95 2.38 10.63
CA GLY A 146 -15.62 2.93 11.00
C GLY A 146 -14.91 3.72 9.90
N LYS A 147 -13.91 3.15 9.19
CA LYS A 147 -13.37 3.76 7.94
C LYS A 147 -14.45 3.94 6.85
N GLY A 148 -15.74 3.84 7.15
CA GLY A 148 -16.88 3.81 6.24
C GLY A 148 -16.86 4.91 5.18
N ARG A 149 -16.39 6.13 5.51
CA ARG A 149 -16.23 7.22 4.52
C ARG A 149 -15.12 6.98 3.49
N PHE A 150 -14.06 6.28 3.87
CA PHE A 150 -12.97 5.90 2.97
C PHE A 150 -13.37 4.64 2.21
N LEU A 151 -13.95 3.66 2.90
CA LEU A 151 -14.30 2.35 2.35
C LEU A 151 -15.48 2.40 1.37
N SER A 152 -16.36 3.40 1.44
CA SER A 152 -17.38 3.61 0.40
C SER A 152 -16.78 3.90 -0.97
N LEU A 153 -15.50 4.26 -1.02
CA LEU A 153 -14.72 4.48 -2.25
C LEU A 153 -13.76 3.32 -2.55
N ALA A 154 -13.74 2.26 -1.72
CA ALA A 154 -12.79 1.17 -1.84
C ALA A 154 -13.33 0.04 -2.74
N ASN A 155 -12.47 -0.41 -3.65
CA ASN A 155 -12.57 -1.68 -4.36
C ASN A 155 -11.93 -2.79 -3.50
N PHE A 156 -12.56 -3.95 -3.45
CA PHE A 156 -12.04 -5.12 -2.74
C PHE A 156 -11.77 -6.25 -3.71
N TYR A 157 -10.67 -6.95 -3.48
CA TYR A 157 -10.16 -7.99 -4.36
C TYR A 157 -10.02 -9.31 -3.60
N LEU A 158 -10.13 -10.42 -4.32
CA LEU A 158 -9.63 -11.72 -3.90
C LEU A 158 -8.13 -11.83 -4.17
N GLN A 159 -7.44 -12.73 -3.46
CA GLN A 159 -6.01 -12.94 -3.67
C GLN A 159 -5.70 -13.31 -5.12
N GLU A 160 -6.49 -14.19 -5.72
CA GLU A 160 -6.27 -14.71 -7.06
C GLU A 160 -6.43 -13.61 -8.12
N GLU A 161 -7.34 -12.65 -7.91
CA GLU A 161 -7.53 -11.51 -8.79
C GLU A 161 -6.29 -10.62 -8.80
N VAL A 162 -5.73 -10.33 -7.61
CA VAL A 162 -4.51 -9.50 -7.52
C VAL A 162 -3.30 -10.24 -8.09
N CYS A 163 -3.17 -11.55 -7.86
CA CYS A 163 -2.12 -12.35 -8.51
C CYS A 163 -2.20 -12.27 -10.03
N ALA A 164 -3.38 -12.43 -10.63
CA ALA A 164 -3.56 -12.36 -12.08
C ALA A 164 -3.19 -10.96 -12.64
N LEU A 165 -3.58 -9.89 -11.96
CA LEU A 165 -3.23 -8.52 -12.34
C LEU A 165 -1.71 -8.27 -12.27
N LEU A 166 -1.04 -8.83 -11.26
CA LEU A 166 0.42 -8.77 -11.13
C LEU A 166 1.11 -9.53 -12.27
N GLU A 167 0.67 -10.74 -12.58
CA GLU A 167 1.22 -11.55 -13.67
C GLU A 167 1.03 -10.89 -15.04
N GLU A 168 -0.14 -10.30 -15.30
CA GLU A 168 -0.40 -9.52 -16.53
C GLU A 168 0.56 -8.34 -16.70
N THR A 169 1.11 -7.82 -15.61
CA THR A 169 1.95 -6.62 -15.59
C THR A 169 3.45 -6.91 -15.40
N GLY A 170 3.87 -8.15 -15.65
CA GLY A 170 5.29 -8.54 -15.65
C GLY A 170 5.85 -8.83 -14.26
N PHE A 171 5.00 -9.17 -13.29
CA PHE A 171 5.43 -9.66 -11.99
C PHE A 171 5.30 -11.18 -11.88
N ILE A 172 6.25 -11.80 -11.19
CA ILE A 172 6.20 -13.20 -10.79
C ILE A 172 5.82 -13.25 -9.31
N VAL A 173 4.66 -13.83 -8.99
CA VAL A 173 4.23 -14.00 -7.59
C VAL A 173 5.05 -15.11 -6.93
N THR A 174 5.74 -14.77 -5.83
CA THR A 174 6.66 -15.70 -5.13
C THR A 174 6.11 -16.20 -3.80
N LYS A 175 5.24 -15.42 -3.16
CA LYS A 175 4.58 -15.77 -1.90
C LYS A 175 3.24 -15.06 -1.83
N GLY A 176 2.19 -15.76 -1.40
CA GLY A 176 0.89 -15.19 -1.10
C GLY A 176 0.41 -15.71 0.24
N ASP A 177 -0.04 -14.81 1.11
CA ASP A 177 -0.57 -15.14 2.42
C ASP A 177 -1.86 -14.36 2.69
N ALA A 178 -3.00 -15.02 2.51
CA ALA A 178 -4.29 -14.57 3.01
C ALA A 178 -4.58 -15.22 4.37
N ARG A 179 -4.54 -14.40 5.43
CA ARG A 179 -4.96 -14.79 6.78
C ARG A 179 -5.84 -13.69 7.36
N ALA A 180 -6.90 -14.08 8.07
CA ALA A 180 -7.78 -13.15 8.81
C ALA A 180 -8.38 -11.97 7.99
N GLY A 181 -8.51 -12.09 6.66
CA GLY A 181 -9.08 -11.05 5.79
C GLY A 181 -8.13 -9.92 5.39
N PHE A 182 -6.83 -10.08 5.67
CA PHE A 182 -5.77 -9.23 5.16
C PHE A 182 -4.83 -10.11 4.31
N CYS A 183 -4.58 -9.71 3.07
CA CYS A 183 -3.69 -10.44 2.17
C CYS A 183 -2.35 -9.73 2.09
N VAL A 184 -1.26 -10.50 2.12
CA VAL A 184 0.10 -10.01 1.87
C VAL A 184 0.72 -10.87 0.78
N ILE A 185 1.09 -10.24 -0.33
CA ILE A 185 1.70 -10.87 -1.50
C ILE A 185 3.12 -10.33 -1.65
N MET A 186 4.08 -11.23 -1.92
CA MET A 186 5.39 -10.86 -2.44
C MET A 186 5.47 -11.29 -3.90
N ALA A 187 5.74 -10.32 -4.76
CA ALA A 187 6.01 -10.54 -6.17
C ALA A 187 7.37 -9.95 -6.54
N GLN A 188 7.92 -10.35 -7.66
CA GLN A 188 9.19 -9.84 -8.19
C GLN A 188 8.98 -9.36 -9.61
N ARG A 189 9.59 -8.22 -9.95
CA ARG A 189 9.68 -7.77 -11.34
C ARG A 189 10.40 -8.85 -12.16
N ASP A 190 9.86 -9.22 -13.30
CA ASP A 190 10.57 -10.06 -14.28
C ASP A 190 11.82 -9.34 -14.85
N TYR A 191 12.60 -10.09 -15.63
CA TYR A 191 13.88 -9.64 -16.20
C TYR A 191 13.70 -8.97 -17.56
#